data_AF-A0A8H4XC62-F1
#
_entry.id   AF-A0A8H4XC62-F1
#
_cell.length_a   1.000
_cell.length_b   1.000
_cell.length_c   1.000
_cell.angle_alpha   90.00
_cell.angle_beta   90.00
_cell.angle_gamma   90.00
#
_symmetry.space_group_name_H-M   'P 1'
#
loop_
_entity.id
_entity.type
_entity.pdbx_description
1 polymer ?
#
loop_
_entity_poly.entity_id
_entity_poly.type
_entity_poly.pdbx_seq_one_letter_code
_entity_poly.pdbx_strand_id
1 'polypeptide(L)'
;MATPYVSTSIELAAWKQWDESMEMVWPAVAPVSRPPTPPAVARIEHEEPWGMVPWRELQARTDAKVLRAAEAAREHLLGEIYQHLSHSEIDWSLEGQNVCRVVGMTCYGEEQGDLSSLEDHLRIQSHLDHEARLAAEFVAPVSCVPTSIPQSPTPATKMDQVGIMEVNEEIPAGRAIDTTHSATGQEHGIPLLNATKRPRSPQDGEISESEKRGKEPRRQL
;
A
#
# COMPACT_ATOMS: atom_id res chain seq x y z
N MET A 1 1.72 -34.67 -23.70
CA MET A 1 1.29 -33.35 -23.18
C MET A 1 0.63 -33.59 -21.84
N ALA A 2 1.27 -33.17 -20.75
CA ALA A 2 0.80 -33.43 -19.39
C ALA A 2 0.18 -32.14 -18.83
N THR A 3 -1.09 -32.21 -18.45
CA THR A 3 -1.82 -31.11 -17.80
C THR A 3 -1.48 -31.10 -16.30
N PRO A 4 -1.02 -29.97 -15.73
CA PRO A 4 -0.78 -29.88 -14.29
C PRO A 4 -2.12 -29.95 -13.54
N TYR A 5 -2.19 -30.87 -12.58
CA TYR A 5 -3.30 -31.02 -11.64
C TYR A 5 -3.20 -29.94 -10.57
N VAL A 6 -3.99 -28.87 -10.72
CA VAL A 6 -4.13 -27.83 -9.69
C VAL A 6 -5.12 -28.35 -8.65
N SER A 7 -4.58 -28.78 -7.52
CA SER A 7 -5.36 -29.22 -6.36
C SER A 7 -5.96 -27.98 -5.69
N THR A 8 -7.06 -27.46 -6.22
CA THR A 8 -7.81 -26.36 -5.58
C THR A 8 -8.38 -26.83 -4.26
N SER A 9 -8.08 -26.04 -3.25
CA SER A 9 -8.27 -26.28 -1.83
C SER A 9 -9.71 -26.60 -1.43
N ILE A 10 -9.82 -27.63 -0.61
CA ILE A 10 -11.00 -28.01 0.16
C ILE A 10 -11.46 -26.91 1.14
N GLU A 11 -10.67 -25.85 1.35
CA GLU A 11 -10.98 -24.76 2.29
C GLU A 11 -11.92 -23.69 1.75
N LEU A 12 -12.05 -23.51 0.42
CA LEU A 12 -13.00 -22.54 -0.14
C LEU A 12 -14.46 -23.03 -0.13
N ALA A 13 -14.69 -24.32 0.14
CA ALA A 13 -16.04 -24.88 0.26
C ALA A 13 -16.67 -24.64 1.64
N ALA A 14 -15.87 -24.34 2.68
CA ALA A 14 -16.37 -24.16 4.04
C ALA A 14 -17.18 -22.85 4.23
N TRP A 15 -16.98 -21.85 3.36
CA TRP A 15 -17.63 -20.54 3.49
C TRP A 15 -18.98 -20.46 2.76
N LYS A 16 -19.35 -21.49 2.00
CA LYS A 16 -20.63 -21.58 1.29
C LYS A 16 -21.74 -22.31 2.05
N GLN A 17 -21.47 -22.79 3.26
CA GLN A 17 -22.49 -23.42 4.08
C GLN A 17 -23.07 -22.41 5.08
N TRP A 18 -23.57 -21.28 4.57
CA TRP A 18 -24.64 -20.59 5.28
C TRP A 18 -25.84 -21.51 5.14
N ASP A 19 -26.10 -22.25 6.21
CA ASP A 19 -27.19 -23.21 6.29
C ASP A 19 -28.51 -22.50 6.02
N GLU A 20 -29.01 -22.58 4.78
CA GLU A 20 -30.32 -22.07 4.38
C GLU A 20 -31.47 -22.73 5.18
N SER A 21 -31.18 -23.76 5.99
CA SER A 21 -32.12 -24.39 6.93
C SER A 21 -32.13 -23.75 8.32
N MET A 22 -31.25 -22.79 8.62
CA MET A 22 -31.46 -21.90 9.76
C MET A 22 -32.63 -20.96 9.42
N GLU A 23 -33.84 -21.43 9.71
CA GLU A 23 -35.02 -20.59 9.82
C GLU A 23 -34.63 -19.43 10.74
N MET A 24 -34.52 -18.24 10.15
CA MET A 24 -34.18 -17.01 10.85
C MET A 24 -35.38 -16.65 11.72
N VAL A 25 -35.52 -17.37 12.83
CA VAL A 25 -36.48 -17.08 13.90
C VAL A 25 -36.00 -15.78 14.52
N TRP A 26 -36.46 -14.68 13.94
CA TRP A 26 -36.40 -13.40 14.62
C TRP A 26 -37.07 -13.62 15.97
N PRO A 27 -36.36 -13.41 17.10
CA PRO A 27 -36.97 -13.59 18.41
C PRO A 27 -38.25 -12.77 18.40
N ALA A 28 -39.39 -13.44 18.66
CA ALA A 28 -40.67 -12.78 18.73
C ALA A 28 -40.60 -11.77 19.87
N VAL A 29 -40.22 -10.54 19.52
CA VAL A 29 -40.12 -9.45 20.47
C VAL A 29 -41.54 -9.23 20.94
N ALA A 30 -41.86 -9.65 22.17
CA ALA A 30 -43.11 -9.31 22.81
C ALA A 30 -43.32 -7.80 22.63
N PRO A 31 -44.54 -7.32 22.33
CA PRO A 31 -44.77 -5.92 22.04
C PRO A 31 -44.23 -5.08 23.20
N VAL A 32 -43.04 -4.51 23.02
CA VAL A 32 -42.44 -3.62 23.99
C VAL A 32 -43.40 -2.46 24.06
N SER A 33 -43.95 -2.23 25.26
CA SER A 33 -44.79 -1.09 25.56
C SER A 33 -44.16 0.14 24.91
N ARG A 34 -44.89 0.73 23.96
CA ARG A 34 -44.42 1.84 23.14
C ARG A 34 -43.77 2.86 24.07
N PRO A 35 -42.47 3.16 23.96
CA PRO A 35 -41.85 4.16 24.80
C PRO A 35 -42.64 5.47 24.63
N PRO A 36 -42.79 6.27 25.70
CA PRO A 36 -43.50 7.54 25.63
C PRO A 36 -42.94 8.31 24.44
N THR A 37 -43.84 8.79 23.58
CA THR A 37 -43.45 9.51 22.37
C THR A 37 -42.54 10.66 22.81
N PRO A 38 -41.28 10.71 22.36
CA PRO A 38 -40.42 11.82 22.70
C PRO A 38 -41.14 13.11 22.29
N PRO A 39 -41.01 14.20 23.07
CA PRO A 39 -41.59 15.48 22.69
C PRO A 39 -41.14 15.78 21.26
N ALA A 40 -42.06 16.25 20.43
CA ALA A 40 -41.80 16.54 19.02
C ALA A 40 -40.59 17.48 18.92
N VAL A 41 -39.42 16.89 18.71
CA VAL A 41 -38.22 17.64 18.38
C VAL A 41 -38.58 18.30 17.06
N ALA A 42 -38.57 19.64 17.03
CA ALA A 42 -38.81 20.40 15.82
C ALA A 42 -37.97 19.76 14.71
N ARG A 43 -38.64 19.31 13.65
CA ARG A 43 -37.99 18.73 12.47
C ARG A 43 -36.93 19.73 12.05
N ILE A 44 -35.66 19.39 12.30
CA ILE A 44 -34.55 20.21 11.85
C ILE A 44 -34.64 20.14 10.32
N GLU A 45 -35.19 21.16 9.69
CA GLU A 45 -35.27 21.31 8.22
C GLU A 45 -33.90 21.57 7.59
N HIS A 46 -32.85 21.11 8.26
CA HIS A 46 -31.47 21.08 7.79
C HIS A 46 -31.12 19.63 7.44
N GLU A 47 -32.03 18.93 6.74
CA GLU A 47 -31.55 17.96 5.76
C GLU A 47 -30.89 18.81 4.69
N GLU A 48 -29.58 19.08 4.87
CA GLU A 48 -28.73 19.30 3.71
C GLU A 48 -29.19 18.25 2.69
N PRO A 49 -29.60 18.68 1.48
CA PRO A 49 -29.85 17.72 0.43
C PRO A 49 -28.63 16.83 0.48
N TRP A 50 -28.81 15.53 0.67
CA TRP A 50 -27.82 14.55 0.28
C TRP A 50 -27.68 14.75 -1.22
N GLY A 51 -27.03 15.85 -1.59
CA GLY A 51 -26.92 16.39 -2.93
C GLY A 51 -26.36 15.22 -3.65
N MET A 52 -27.14 14.70 -4.60
CA MET A 52 -26.85 13.45 -5.25
C MET A 52 -25.52 13.63 -5.96
N VAL A 53 -24.43 13.39 -5.23
CA VAL A 53 -23.09 13.31 -5.74
C VAL A 53 -23.25 12.23 -6.78
N PRO A 54 -23.11 12.56 -8.08
CA PRO A 54 -23.33 11.60 -9.13
C PRO A 54 -22.52 10.36 -8.79
N TRP A 55 -23.11 9.17 -8.90
CA TRP A 55 -22.45 7.92 -8.50
C TRP A 55 -20.99 7.83 -8.99
N ARG A 56 -20.72 8.35 -10.19
CA ARG A 56 -19.38 8.45 -10.77
C ARG A 56 -18.38 9.25 -9.91
N GLU A 57 -18.80 10.34 -9.30
CA GLU A 57 -17.95 11.14 -8.43
C GLU A 57 -17.67 10.42 -7.11
N LEU A 58 -18.64 9.71 -6.53
CA LEU A 58 -18.39 8.85 -5.36
C LEU A 58 -17.41 7.72 -5.69
N GLN A 59 -17.56 7.11 -6.86
CA GLN A 59 -16.63 6.10 -7.35
C GLN A 59 -15.22 6.67 -7.52
N ALA A 60 -15.08 7.80 -8.22
CA ALA A 60 -13.78 8.46 -8.42
C ALA A 60 -13.11 8.82 -7.08
N ARG A 61 -13.87 9.30 -6.09
CA ARG A 61 -13.37 9.58 -4.74
C ARG A 61 -12.89 8.31 -4.04
N THR A 62 -13.57 7.19 -4.25
CA THR A 62 -13.21 5.89 -3.66
C THR A 62 -11.96 5.33 -4.34
N ASP A 63 -11.91 5.35 -5.67
CA ASP A 63 -10.75 4.89 -6.44
C ASP A 63 -9.50 5.69 -6.07
N ALA A 64 -9.60 7.02 -5.94
CA ALA A 64 -8.50 7.86 -5.48
C ALA A 64 -8.02 7.52 -4.06
N LYS A 65 -8.93 7.11 -3.15
CA LYS A 65 -8.54 6.64 -1.81
C LYS A 65 -7.82 5.30 -1.87
N VAL A 66 -8.29 4.39 -2.72
CA VAL A 66 -7.66 3.08 -2.92
C VAL A 66 -6.25 3.22 -3.48
N LEU A 67 -6.04 4.10 -4.47
CA LEU A 67 -4.72 4.36 -5.04
C LEU A 67 -3.74 4.90 -3.98
N ARG A 68 -4.14 5.92 -3.21
CA ARG A 68 -3.30 6.44 -2.12
C ARG A 68 -3.01 5.40 -1.04
N ALA A 69 -3.98 4.57 -0.69
CA ALA A 69 -3.78 3.48 0.26
C ALA A 69 -2.79 2.44 -0.28
N ALA A 70 -2.84 2.15 -1.58
CA ALA A 70 -1.91 1.23 -2.23
C ALA A 70 -0.49 1.80 -2.29
N GLU A 71 -0.33 3.09 -2.58
CA GLU A 71 0.96 3.80 -2.51
C GLU A 71 1.57 3.72 -1.11
N ALA A 72 0.81 4.10 -0.08
CA ALA A 72 1.27 4.05 1.31
C ALA A 72 1.61 2.62 1.76
N ALA A 73 0.84 1.62 1.32
CA ALA A 73 1.14 0.21 1.63
C ALA A 73 2.45 -0.25 0.97
N ARG A 74 2.73 0.19 -0.27
CA ARG A 74 4.00 -0.12 -0.94
C ARG A 74 5.18 0.57 -0.28
N GLU A 75 5.04 1.85 0.06
CA GLU A 75 6.06 2.58 0.81
C GLU A 75 6.35 1.90 2.15
N HIS A 76 5.31 1.50 2.89
CA HIS A 76 5.49 0.82 4.18
C HIS A 76 6.21 -0.53 4.04
N LEU A 77 5.86 -1.31 3.02
CA LEU A 77 6.42 -2.66 2.82
C LEU A 77 7.85 -2.64 2.25
N LEU A 78 8.15 -1.69 1.36
CA LEU A 78 9.38 -1.66 0.58
C LEU A 78 10.31 -0.51 0.99
N GLY A 79 9.89 0.44 1.82
CA GLY A 79 10.67 1.63 2.15
C GLY A 79 12.06 1.30 2.71
N GLU A 80 12.18 0.23 3.50
CA GLU A 80 13.47 -0.19 4.08
C GLU A 80 14.51 -0.57 3.02
N ILE A 81 14.10 -1.23 1.92
CA ILE A 81 15.04 -1.62 0.86
C ILE A 81 15.49 -0.44 -0.01
N TYR A 82 14.81 0.71 0.08
CA TYR A 82 15.17 1.95 -0.60
C TYR A 82 15.91 2.94 0.33
N GLN A 83 16.11 2.60 1.61
CA GLN A 83 16.65 3.52 2.62
C GLN A 83 18.05 4.08 2.28
N HIS A 84 18.86 3.33 1.53
CA HIS A 84 20.20 3.77 1.11
C HIS A 84 20.19 4.77 -0.05
N LEU A 85 19.03 5.02 -0.68
CA LEU A 85 18.84 5.95 -1.80
C LEU A 85 18.06 7.19 -1.34
N SER A 86 18.56 7.84 -0.29
CA SER A 86 17.88 8.94 0.42
C SER A 86 17.64 10.22 -0.40
N HIS A 87 18.43 10.48 -1.43
CA HIS A 87 18.32 11.67 -2.30
C HIS A 87 17.55 11.36 -3.58
N SER A 88 17.29 10.08 -3.85
CA SER A 88 16.57 9.61 -5.03
C SER A 88 15.05 9.76 -4.84
N GLU A 89 14.36 10.20 -5.88
CA GLU A 89 12.90 10.21 -5.92
C GLU A 89 12.37 8.80 -6.19
N ILE A 90 11.53 8.29 -5.28
CA ILE A 90 10.95 6.95 -5.36
C ILE A 90 9.46 7.06 -5.72
N ASP A 91 9.08 6.52 -6.87
CA ASP A 91 7.69 6.52 -7.33
C ASP A 91 6.90 5.33 -6.78
N TRP A 92 6.18 5.57 -5.69
CA TRP A 92 5.29 4.59 -5.07
C TRP A 92 3.98 4.38 -5.84
N SER A 93 3.67 5.17 -6.87
CA SER A 93 2.44 5.02 -7.67
C SER A 93 2.50 3.83 -8.64
N LEU A 94 3.72 3.40 -9.02
CA LEU A 94 3.93 2.24 -9.88
C LEU A 94 3.36 0.95 -9.29
N GLU A 95 2.57 0.25 -10.11
CA GLU A 95 2.05 -1.08 -9.79
C GLU A 95 3.15 -2.16 -9.81
N GLY A 96 2.83 -3.36 -9.31
CA GLY A 96 3.78 -4.48 -9.17
C GLY A 96 4.50 -4.47 -7.81
N GLN A 97 5.02 -5.62 -7.38
CA GLN A 97 5.66 -5.75 -6.07
C GLN A 97 7.18 -5.52 -6.13
N ASN A 98 7.84 -6.10 -7.14
CA ASN A 98 9.30 -6.11 -7.26
C ASN A 98 9.78 -5.25 -8.42
N VAL A 99 9.24 -4.03 -8.55
CA VAL A 99 9.58 -3.12 -9.66
C VAL A 99 10.58 -2.08 -9.17
N CYS A 100 11.55 -1.71 -10.02
CA CYS A 100 12.46 -0.60 -9.75
C CYS A 100 11.70 0.74 -9.81
N ARG A 101 11.68 1.47 -8.69
CA ARG A 101 10.90 2.73 -8.53
C ARG A 101 11.72 4.01 -8.56
N VAL A 102 13.03 3.90 -8.82
CA VAL A 102 13.94 5.06 -8.81
C VAL A 102 13.74 5.90 -10.06
N VAL A 103 13.20 7.11 -9.90
CA VAL A 103 12.91 8.03 -11.01
C VAL A 103 14.21 8.52 -11.66
N GLY A 104 14.19 8.66 -12.99
CA GLY A 104 15.33 9.17 -13.77
C GLY A 104 16.39 8.14 -14.13
N MET A 105 16.16 6.86 -13.81
CA MET A 105 17.03 5.73 -14.16
C MET A 105 16.49 4.97 -15.38
N THR A 106 17.37 4.33 -16.15
CA THR A 106 16.96 3.55 -17.34
C THR A 106 16.19 2.28 -16.98
N CYS A 107 16.42 1.73 -15.79
CA CYS A 107 15.71 0.56 -15.27
C CYS A 107 14.41 0.92 -14.53
N TYR A 108 13.99 2.19 -14.51
CA TYR A 108 12.73 2.60 -13.90
C TYR A 108 11.54 1.86 -14.53
N GLY A 109 10.73 1.21 -13.70
CA GLY A 109 9.61 0.39 -14.14
C GLY A 109 9.97 -1.06 -14.52
N GLU A 110 11.25 -1.46 -14.49
CA GLU A 110 11.64 -2.84 -14.76
C GLU A 110 11.28 -3.77 -13.57
N GLU A 111 10.57 -4.85 -13.89
CA GLU A 111 10.19 -5.89 -12.93
C GLU A 111 11.37 -6.84 -12.65
N GLN A 112 11.61 -7.11 -11.37
CA GLN A 112 12.59 -8.05 -10.85
C GLN A 112 11.88 -9.34 -10.44
N GLY A 113 12.58 -10.48 -10.52
CA GLY A 113 11.95 -11.79 -10.29
C GLY A 113 11.36 -11.95 -8.87
N ASP A 114 12.07 -11.45 -7.86
CA ASP A 114 11.67 -11.50 -6.46
C ASP A 114 12.21 -10.29 -5.68
N LEU A 115 11.83 -10.18 -4.40
CA LEU A 115 12.24 -9.09 -3.52
C LEU A 115 13.77 -9.04 -3.33
N SER A 116 14.43 -10.20 -3.21
CA SER A 116 15.88 -10.30 -3.06
C SER A 116 16.61 -9.80 -4.31
N SER A 117 16.11 -10.13 -5.50
CA SER A 117 16.63 -9.63 -6.77
C SER A 117 16.46 -8.11 -6.88
N LEU A 118 15.36 -7.55 -6.37
CA LEU A 118 15.17 -6.10 -6.30
C LEU A 118 16.16 -5.45 -5.33
N GLU A 119 16.38 -6.02 -4.15
CA GLU A 119 17.37 -5.51 -3.19
C GLU A 119 18.79 -5.51 -3.79
N ASP A 120 19.19 -6.61 -4.43
CA ASP A 120 20.48 -6.71 -5.12
C ASP A 120 20.57 -5.72 -6.29
N HIS A 121 19.47 -5.56 -7.05
CA HIS A 121 19.37 -4.59 -8.14
C HIS A 121 19.60 -3.15 -7.64
N LEU A 122 18.97 -2.75 -6.53
CA LEU A 122 19.12 -1.41 -5.95
C LEU A 122 20.52 -1.14 -5.39
N ARG A 123 21.35 -2.18 -5.20
CA ARG A 123 22.75 -2.08 -4.77
C ARG A 123 23.75 -2.06 -5.92
N ILE A 124 23.28 -2.15 -7.18
CA ILE A 124 24.16 -2.04 -8.35
C ILE A 124 24.75 -0.62 -8.42
N GLN A 125 26.00 -0.53 -8.91
CA GLN A 125 26.76 0.72 -9.00
C GLN A 125 26.00 1.86 -9.70
N SER A 126 25.16 1.56 -10.69
CA SER A 126 24.37 2.58 -11.41
C SER A 126 23.43 3.36 -10.49
N HIS A 127 22.79 2.71 -9.52
CA HIS A 127 21.92 3.37 -8.53
C HIS A 127 22.74 4.20 -7.54
N LEU A 128 23.88 3.65 -7.09
CA LEU A 128 24.78 4.35 -6.17
C LEU A 128 25.40 5.59 -6.82
N ASP A 129 25.77 5.53 -8.10
CA ASP A 129 26.30 6.66 -8.86
C ASP A 129 25.23 7.74 -9.09
N HIS A 130 23.98 7.34 -9.32
CA HIS A 130 22.85 8.27 -9.43
C HIS A 130 22.60 8.99 -8.10
N GLU A 131 22.51 8.24 -7.00
CA GLU A 131 22.37 8.79 -5.66
C GLU A 131 23.53 9.75 -5.31
N ALA A 132 24.77 9.37 -5.62
CA ALA A 132 25.94 10.22 -5.38
C ALA A 132 25.90 11.52 -6.20
N ARG A 133 25.41 11.47 -7.45
CA ARG A 133 25.21 12.65 -8.28
C ARG A 133 24.14 13.57 -7.68
N LEU A 134 22.98 13.03 -7.29
CA LEU A 134 21.91 13.80 -6.66
C LEU A 134 22.37 14.43 -5.34
N ALA A 135 23.11 13.68 -4.51
CA ALA A 135 23.71 14.19 -3.28
C ALA A 135 24.70 15.33 -3.55
N ALA A 136 25.52 15.23 -4.61
CA ALA A 136 26.45 16.28 -4.99
C ALA A 136 25.75 17.55 -5.48
N GLU A 137 24.64 17.42 -6.21
CA GLU A 137 23.79 18.54 -6.62
C GLU A 137 23.14 19.23 -5.42
N PHE A 138 22.73 18.45 -4.41
CA PHE A 138 22.16 19.00 -3.17
C PHE A 138 23.19 19.75 -2.31
N VAL A 139 24.44 19.27 -2.29
CA VAL A 139 25.55 19.88 -1.54
C VAL A 139 26.22 21.00 -2.33
N ALA A 140 25.88 21.19 -3.62
CA ALA A 140 26.50 22.19 -4.47
C ALA A 140 26.55 23.54 -3.74
N PRO A 141 27.75 24.14 -3.64
CA PRO A 141 28.02 25.16 -2.66
C PRO A 141 27.05 26.31 -2.92
N VAL A 142 26.42 26.80 -1.85
CA VAL A 142 25.92 28.16 -1.76
C VAL A 142 27.02 29.01 -2.36
N SER A 143 26.86 29.36 -3.63
CA SER A 143 27.81 30.18 -4.33
C SER A 143 27.77 31.44 -3.51
N CYS A 144 28.86 31.69 -2.78
CA CYS A 144 29.11 32.94 -2.09
C CYS A 144 29.21 34.00 -3.18
N VAL A 145 28.09 34.31 -3.83
CA VAL A 145 27.89 35.56 -4.52
C VAL A 145 28.02 36.57 -3.40
N PRO A 146 29.05 37.42 -3.39
CA PRO A 146 29.09 38.49 -2.43
C PRO A 146 27.83 39.32 -2.64
N THR A 147 26.90 39.22 -1.69
CA THR A 147 25.67 40.01 -1.62
C THR A 147 26.09 41.47 -1.59
N SER A 148 26.19 42.06 -2.77
CA SER A 148 26.20 43.50 -2.93
C SER A 148 24.79 43.94 -2.60
N ILE A 149 24.59 44.35 -1.35
CA ILE A 149 23.33 44.82 -0.77
C ILE A 149 22.70 45.84 -1.74
N PRO A 150 21.58 45.54 -2.41
CA PRO A 150 20.80 46.56 -3.08
C PRO A 150 20.01 47.28 -1.99
N GLN A 151 20.45 48.48 -1.62
CA GLN A 151 19.61 49.39 -0.85
C GLN A 151 18.37 49.71 -1.68
N SER A 152 17.22 49.14 -1.32
CA SER A 152 15.93 49.57 -1.87
C SER A 152 15.30 50.63 -0.95
N PRO A 153 14.89 51.78 -1.49
CA PRO A 153 14.13 52.79 -0.76
C PRO A 153 12.70 52.32 -0.48
N THR A 154 12.17 52.83 0.64
CA THR A 154 10.85 52.54 1.25
C THR A 154 9.69 53.25 0.51
N PRO A 155 8.40 53.07 0.89
CA PRO A 155 7.38 52.51 0.02
C PRO A 155 6.21 53.47 -0.25
N ALA A 156 5.42 53.19 -1.29
CA ALA A 156 3.99 53.48 -1.27
C ALA A 156 3.31 52.64 -2.33
N THR A 157 2.41 51.75 -1.94
CA THR A 157 1.05 51.69 -2.49
C THR A 157 0.25 50.68 -1.69
N LYS A 158 -0.85 51.20 -1.15
CA LYS A 158 -1.91 50.57 -0.39
C LYS A 158 -2.79 49.83 -1.39
N MET A 159 -2.87 48.50 -1.34
CA MET A 159 -3.93 47.74 -2.02
C MET A 159 -4.39 46.56 -1.18
N ASP A 160 -5.69 46.31 -1.34
CA ASP A 160 -6.61 45.59 -0.50
C ASP A 160 -6.18 44.19 -0.06
N GLN A 161 -6.42 43.96 1.23
CA GLN A 161 -6.32 42.67 1.89
C GLN A 161 -7.64 41.91 1.61
N VAL A 162 -7.65 41.09 0.56
CA VAL A 162 -8.69 40.06 0.39
C VAL A 162 -8.35 38.92 1.33
N GLY A 163 -9.11 38.80 2.43
CA GLY A 163 -9.02 37.70 3.37
C GLY A 163 -9.45 36.40 2.71
N ILE A 164 -8.50 35.60 2.24
CA ILE A 164 -8.71 34.19 1.97
C ILE A 164 -8.67 33.51 3.33
N MET A 165 -9.84 33.19 3.89
CA MET A 165 -9.95 32.30 5.04
C MET A 165 -9.58 30.88 4.57
N GLU A 166 -8.31 30.55 4.68
CA GLU A 166 -7.82 29.18 4.56
C GLU A 166 -8.27 28.41 5.80
N VAL A 167 -9.35 27.64 5.65
CA VAL A 167 -9.85 26.71 6.66
C VAL A 167 -8.89 25.53 6.70
N ASN A 168 -7.88 25.65 7.56
CA ASN A 168 -7.06 24.53 8.02
C ASN A 168 -7.94 23.65 8.92
N GLU A 169 -8.63 22.67 8.33
CA GLU A 169 -9.16 21.53 9.09
C GLU A 169 -7.99 20.63 9.49
N GLU A 170 -7.33 21.04 10.57
CA GLU A 170 -6.44 20.20 11.36
C GLU A 170 -7.25 19.02 11.90
N ILE A 171 -7.15 17.87 11.23
CA ILE A 171 -7.74 16.61 11.69
C ILE A 171 -7.04 16.26 13.02
N PRO A 172 -7.76 16.21 14.16
CA PRO A 172 -7.15 15.82 15.42
C PRO A 172 -6.76 14.34 15.38
N ALA A 173 -5.48 14.09 15.10
CA ALA A 173 -4.81 12.82 15.35
C ALA A 173 -4.75 12.60 16.87
N GLY A 174 -5.81 12.01 17.45
CA GLY A 174 -5.91 11.95 18.90
C GLY A 174 -7.01 11.07 19.43
N ARG A 175 -7.08 9.82 18.98
CA ARG A 175 -7.66 8.73 19.81
C ARG A 175 -6.76 7.51 19.72
N ALA A 176 -5.79 7.47 20.61
CA ALA A 176 -5.16 6.24 21.06
C ALA A 176 -6.26 5.31 21.58
N ILE A 177 -6.57 4.27 20.82
CA ILE A 177 -7.33 3.14 21.31
C ILE A 177 -6.36 2.29 22.13
N ASP A 178 -6.36 2.52 23.45
CA ASP A 178 -5.80 1.57 24.42
C ASP A 178 -6.50 0.23 24.24
N THR A 179 -5.87 -0.64 23.45
CA THR A 179 -6.30 -2.02 23.27
C THR A 179 -5.55 -2.88 24.30
N THR A 180 -5.72 -2.56 25.59
CA THR A 180 -5.32 -3.43 26.69
C THR A 180 -6.46 -4.38 27.01
N HIS A 181 -6.62 -5.40 26.17
CA HIS A 181 -7.35 -6.60 26.57
C HIS A 181 -6.34 -7.65 27.01
N SER A 182 -6.05 -7.66 28.31
CA SER A 182 -5.44 -8.78 29.00
C SER A 182 -6.29 -10.03 28.81
N ALA A 183 -5.85 -10.92 27.92
CA ALA A 183 -6.32 -12.29 27.87
C ALA A 183 -5.29 -13.19 28.57
N THR A 184 -5.40 -13.29 29.89
CA THR A 184 -4.81 -14.41 30.64
C THR A 184 -5.61 -15.68 30.33
N GLY A 185 -5.28 -16.31 29.20
CA GLY A 185 -5.66 -17.68 28.88
C GLY A 185 -4.68 -18.64 29.52
N GLN A 186 -5.04 -19.18 30.68
CA GLN A 186 -4.39 -20.32 31.30
C GLN A 186 -4.75 -21.57 30.49
N GLU A 187 -3.97 -21.88 29.46
CA GLU A 187 -4.12 -23.14 28.73
C GLU A 187 -3.16 -24.20 29.24
N HIS A 188 -3.78 -25.20 29.86
CA HIS A 188 -3.18 -26.43 30.33
C HIS A 188 -2.44 -27.15 29.21
N GLY A 189 -1.26 -27.67 29.57
CA GLY A 189 -0.36 -28.38 28.67
C GLY A 189 -1.03 -29.50 27.87
N ILE A 190 -0.82 -29.45 26.56
CA ILE A 190 -1.05 -30.56 25.66
C ILE A 190 0.25 -31.38 25.61
N PRO A 191 0.22 -32.69 25.91
CA PRO A 191 1.41 -33.52 25.88
C PRO A 191 1.92 -33.72 24.45
N LEU A 192 3.23 -33.53 24.29
CA LEU A 192 4.04 -33.98 23.16
C LEU A 192 3.75 -35.46 22.85
N LEU A 193 3.09 -35.72 21.73
CA LEU A 193 2.99 -37.05 21.14
C LEU A 193 3.59 -37.05 19.74
N ASN A 194 4.81 -37.59 19.71
CA ASN A 194 5.36 -38.52 18.72
C ASN A 194 5.47 -38.07 17.25
N ALA A 195 6.74 -37.88 16.89
CA ALA A 195 7.29 -37.92 15.54
C ALA A 195 6.71 -39.09 14.71
N THR A 196 5.86 -38.75 13.74
CA THR A 196 5.50 -39.68 12.67
C THR A 196 6.56 -39.59 11.58
N LYS A 197 7.38 -40.65 11.51
CA LYS A 197 8.34 -40.89 10.44
C LYS A 197 7.64 -40.83 9.09
N ARG A 198 8.02 -39.87 8.25
CA ARG A 198 7.70 -39.85 6.82
C ARG A 198 8.37 -41.06 6.15
N PRO A 199 7.66 -41.87 5.34
CA PRO A 199 8.31 -42.84 4.46
C PRO A 199 9.15 -42.10 3.42
N ARG A 200 10.44 -42.45 3.32
CA ARG A 200 11.25 -42.14 2.13
C ARG A 200 10.69 -42.97 0.98
N SER A 201 10.20 -42.30 -0.05
CA SER A 201 10.01 -42.94 -1.35
C SER A 201 11.37 -43.07 -2.04
N PRO A 202 11.79 -44.27 -2.46
CA PRO A 202 12.88 -44.45 -3.40
C PRO A 202 12.32 -44.36 -4.83
N GLN A 203 13.00 -43.65 -5.72
CA GLN A 203 13.40 -44.13 -7.06
C GLN A 203 13.90 -42.97 -7.92
N ASP A 204 15.20 -43.04 -8.21
CA ASP A 204 15.80 -43.14 -9.54
C ASP A 204 15.02 -42.54 -10.72
N GLY A 205 15.66 -41.57 -11.37
CA GLY A 205 15.22 -40.98 -12.62
C GLY A 205 16.31 -40.11 -13.22
N GLU A 206 17.41 -40.75 -13.63
CA GLU A 206 18.36 -40.21 -14.61
C GLU A 206 17.58 -39.74 -15.85
N ILE A 207 17.65 -38.45 -16.19
CA ILE A 207 17.25 -37.98 -17.52
C ILE A 207 18.17 -36.86 -17.98
N SER A 208 19.17 -37.31 -18.76
CA SER A 208 19.62 -36.77 -20.04
C SER A 208 19.82 -35.26 -20.16
N GLU A 209 21.11 -34.92 -20.20
CA GLU A 209 21.65 -33.81 -20.99
C GLU A 209 20.96 -33.71 -22.37
N SER A 210 20.42 -32.54 -22.69
CA SER A 210 20.17 -32.16 -24.07
C SER A 210 20.63 -30.74 -24.32
N GLU A 211 21.89 -30.68 -24.72
CA GLU A 211 22.54 -29.61 -25.45
C GLU A 211 21.68 -29.20 -26.67
N LYS A 212 21.09 -28.00 -26.64
CA LYS A 212 20.65 -27.31 -27.87
C LYS A 212 21.19 -25.89 -27.89
N ARG A 213 22.44 -25.84 -28.37
CA ARG A 213 23.14 -24.72 -28.98
C ARG A 213 22.29 -24.11 -30.11
N GLY A 214 21.47 -23.11 -29.79
CA GLY A 214 20.82 -22.24 -30.76
C GLY A 214 21.77 -21.12 -31.18
N LYS A 215 22.40 -21.30 -32.35
CA LYS A 215 23.33 -20.36 -32.97
C LYS A 215 22.53 -19.40 -33.85
N GLU A 216 22.30 -18.17 -33.41
CA GLU A 216 21.60 -17.15 -34.21
C GLU A 216 22.60 -16.38 -35.08
N PRO A 217 22.35 -16.23 -36.40
CA PRO A 217 23.24 -15.51 -37.30
C PRO A 217 23.02 -13.99 -37.22
N ARG A 218 24.11 -13.33 -36.83
CA ARG A 218 24.47 -11.93 -37.03
C ARG A 218 24.01 -11.42 -38.41
N ARG A 219 22.98 -10.56 -38.45
CA ARG A 219 22.70 -9.69 -39.60
C ARG A 219 23.67 -8.51 -39.56
N GLN A 220 24.41 -8.35 -40.64
CA GLN A 220 25.17 -7.13 -40.94
C GLN A 220 24.20 -6.10 -41.51
N LEU A 221 24.25 -4.88 -40.99
CA LEU A 221 23.94 -3.63 -41.66
C LEU A 221 24.94 -2.58 -41.15
#